data_AF-A0A8G0KU69-F1
#
_entry.id   AF-A0A8G0KU69-F1
#
_cell.length_a   1.000
_cell.length_b   1.000
_cell.length_c   1.000
_cell.angle_alpha   90.00
_cell.angle_beta   90.00
_cell.angle_gamma   90.00
#
_symmetry.space_group_name_H-M   'P 1'
#
loop_
_entity.id
_entity.type
_entity.pdbx_description
1 polymer ?
#
loop_
_entity_poly.entity_id
_entity_poly.type
_entity_poly.pdbx_seq_one_letter_code
_entity_poly.pdbx_strand_id
1 'polypeptide(L)'
;MDFQEAENIGWGGTPTGSNTHDISFTFKKSSFFFNDMIICLGSDISNSDVNNSTVTTLYQNATTPNNVIINNNTYTSTGTTSTYSGTNPNWVLDNFNTGFYLVNGNNDLKIQRKNQQTPSHNQNNPTILNPITEAAIGFIDHGKAPNNAQYEYVVVPNTNASDMQNLANSFQNTSTRPYTVLNKDSKAHIIKHTASGIHAFALFEPNTTLPGNTSIISNDKPCLIMYGSLNSNSEMTLSLSNPDLGLPDKRSFDSFKVQPIEITFDGEWELSRPHKDIQSVSSGSTGTVFRFLTSQGLPIEATFKKNITSTSPRIGSFVNNGNAVKAILAYPNPTNTIIRVDNVQMNSTNTKLYNLQGQDLTHLVIINSNTVDMSKLLRGTYWLKVDNQSITVYKK
;
A
#
# COMPACT_ATOMS: atom_id res chain seq x y z
N MET A 1 4.79 -7.40 -10.64
CA MET A 1 5.58 -8.38 -11.40
C MET A 1 6.43 -9.16 -10.42
N ASP A 2 6.21 -10.47 -10.42
CA ASP A 2 7.12 -11.44 -9.83
C ASP A 2 7.89 -12.06 -10.99
N PHE A 3 9.21 -11.91 -11.01
CA PHE A 3 10.04 -12.37 -12.12
C PHE A 3 11.11 -13.34 -11.65
N GLN A 4 11.22 -14.42 -12.41
CA GLN A 4 12.36 -15.33 -12.43
C GLN A 4 12.68 -15.62 -13.90
N GLU A 5 13.95 -15.47 -14.28
CA GLU A 5 14.40 -15.77 -15.64
C GLU A 5 14.10 -17.24 -15.97
N ALA A 6 13.55 -17.47 -17.16
CA ALA A 6 13.11 -18.81 -17.56
C ALA A 6 14.30 -19.68 -17.97
N GLU A 7 14.30 -20.94 -17.55
CA GLU A 7 15.21 -21.94 -18.08
C GLU A 7 14.64 -22.55 -19.38
N ASN A 8 15.51 -22.83 -20.35
CA ASN A 8 15.20 -23.63 -21.53
C ASN A 8 14.13 -23.08 -22.49
N ILE A 9 14.15 -21.76 -22.74
CA ILE A 9 13.31 -21.09 -23.75
C ILE A 9 13.71 -21.53 -25.17
N GLY A 10 13.08 -22.60 -25.69
CA GLY A 10 13.22 -23.10 -27.05
C GLY A 10 11.94 -23.76 -27.57
N TRP A 11 11.71 -23.70 -28.88
CA TRP A 11 10.61 -24.44 -29.51
C TRP A 11 10.84 -25.95 -29.33
N GLY A 12 9.98 -26.61 -28.55
CA GLY A 12 10.07 -28.06 -28.31
C GLY A 12 10.98 -28.49 -27.16
N GLY A 13 11.36 -27.59 -26.24
CA GLY A 13 11.96 -27.96 -24.95
C GLY A 13 13.40 -28.48 -25.00
N THR A 14 14.08 -28.39 -26.15
CA THR A 14 15.53 -28.64 -26.24
C THR A 14 16.22 -27.35 -26.68
N PRO A 15 16.95 -26.65 -25.80
CA PRO A 15 17.72 -25.47 -26.18
C PRO A 15 18.83 -25.90 -27.15
N THR A 16 18.85 -25.34 -28.35
CA THR A 16 19.88 -25.63 -29.36
C THR A 16 21.13 -24.75 -29.21
N GLY A 17 21.31 -24.08 -28.06
CA GLY A 17 22.44 -23.19 -27.80
C GLY A 17 22.73 -23.01 -26.30
N SER A 18 23.90 -22.45 -25.97
CA SER A 18 24.24 -22.06 -24.59
C SER A 18 23.22 -21.03 -24.09
N ASN A 19 22.81 -21.15 -22.83
CA ASN A 19 21.90 -20.19 -22.24
C ASN A 19 22.51 -18.78 -22.29
N THR A 20 21.84 -17.87 -23.02
CA THR A 20 22.30 -16.49 -23.19
C THR A 20 21.77 -15.56 -22.10
N HIS A 21 20.98 -16.07 -21.15
CA HIS A 21 20.33 -15.30 -20.10
C HIS A 21 20.75 -15.80 -18.72
N ASP A 22 20.75 -14.91 -17.74
CA ASP A 22 21.10 -15.26 -16.36
C ASP A 22 19.89 -15.85 -15.64
N ILE A 23 19.83 -17.18 -15.58
CA ILE A 23 18.76 -17.95 -14.91
C ILE A 23 18.64 -17.66 -13.41
N SER A 24 19.69 -17.11 -12.81
CA SER A 24 19.65 -16.73 -11.40
C SER A 24 18.97 -15.38 -11.17
N PHE A 25 18.61 -14.65 -12.24
CA PHE A 25 18.02 -13.32 -12.13
C PHE A 25 16.56 -13.36 -11.68
N THR A 26 16.31 -12.77 -10.52
CA THR A 26 15.00 -12.65 -9.91
C THR A 26 14.75 -11.24 -9.41
N PHE A 27 13.48 -10.83 -9.35
CA PHE A 27 13.05 -9.60 -8.66
C PHE A 27 11.55 -9.60 -8.40
N LYS A 28 11.13 -8.75 -7.44
CA LYS A 28 9.74 -8.29 -7.33
C LYS A 28 9.66 -6.80 -7.67
N LYS A 29 8.72 -6.41 -8.54
CA LYS A 29 8.50 -5.01 -8.94
C LYS A 29 7.02 -4.66 -8.88
N SER A 30 6.67 -3.53 -8.29
CA SER A 30 5.32 -2.98 -8.32
C SER A 30 5.34 -1.48 -8.62
N SER A 31 4.26 -1.02 -9.25
CA SER A 31 4.00 0.39 -9.53
C SER A 31 2.58 0.72 -9.11
N PHE A 32 2.41 1.73 -8.27
CA PHE A 32 1.12 2.18 -7.76
C PHE A 32 0.81 3.56 -8.33
N PHE A 33 -0.31 3.67 -9.04
CA PHE A 33 -0.68 4.85 -9.80
C PHE A 33 -1.72 5.67 -9.03
N PHE A 34 -1.38 6.91 -8.70
CA PHE A 34 -2.28 7.84 -8.02
C PHE A 34 -2.20 9.20 -8.68
N ASN A 35 -3.28 9.64 -9.31
CA ASN A 35 -3.43 10.97 -9.92
C ASN A 35 -2.19 11.42 -10.72
N ASP A 36 -1.34 12.23 -10.10
CA ASP A 36 -0.17 12.91 -10.64
C ASP A 36 1.17 12.20 -10.36
N MET A 37 1.16 11.05 -9.68
CA MET A 37 2.38 10.31 -9.35
C MET A 37 2.26 8.79 -9.51
N ILE A 38 3.41 8.17 -9.76
CA ILE A 38 3.58 6.71 -9.80
C ILE A 38 4.62 6.32 -8.75
N ILE A 39 4.22 5.50 -7.79
CA ILE A 39 5.11 5.02 -6.72
C ILE A 39 5.66 3.66 -7.15
N CYS A 40 6.99 3.55 -7.28
CA CYS A 40 7.67 2.36 -7.79
C CYS A 40 8.48 1.69 -6.68
N LEU A 41 8.15 0.44 -6.36
CA LEU A 41 8.86 -0.38 -5.39
C LEU A 41 9.53 -1.57 -6.07
N GLY A 42 10.73 -1.92 -5.60
CA GLY A 42 11.46 -3.12 -5.99
C GLY A 42 12.07 -3.81 -4.78
N SER A 43 12.00 -5.14 -4.75
CA SER A 43 12.65 -5.99 -3.75
C SER A 43 13.22 -7.24 -4.39
N ASP A 44 14.06 -7.95 -3.63
CA ASP A 44 14.60 -9.27 -3.97
C ASP A 44 15.27 -9.30 -5.35
N ILE A 45 15.88 -8.18 -5.72
CA ILE A 45 16.68 -8.06 -6.94
C ILE A 45 17.98 -8.82 -6.69
N SER A 46 18.07 -9.98 -7.31
CA SER A 46 19.15 -10.95 -7.03
C SER A 46 19.62 -11.62 -8.32
N ASN A 47 20.92 -11.89 -8.42
CA ASN A 47 21.50 -12.80 -9.41
C ASN A 47 22.95 -13.18 -9.01
N SER A 48 23.56 -14.03 -9.81
CA SER A 48 24.93 -14.54 -9.63
C SER A 48 25.93 -14.02 -10.68
N ASP A 49 25.55 -13.04 -11.51
CA ASP A 49 26.44 -12.43 -12.50
C ASP A 49 27.51 -11.53 -11.84
N VAL A 50 28.71 -12.09 -11.68
CA VAL A 50 29.89 -11.40 -11.13
C VAL A 50 30.60 -10.49 -12.13
N ASN A 51 30.17 -10.48 -13.39
CA ASN A 51 30.82 -9.75 -14.47
C ASN A 51 30.09 -8.44 -14.79
N ASN A 52 28.76 -8.45 -14.80
CA ASN A 52 27.93 -7.31 -15.21
C ASN A 52 27.10 -6.73 -14.07
N SER A 53 26.87 -5.41 -14.10
CA SER A 53 26.00 -4.74 -13.12
C SER A 53 24.53 -4.94 -13.45
N THR A 54 23.71 -5.10 -12.41
CA THR A 54 22.26 -5.05 -12.47
C THR A 54 21.78 -3.63 -12.22
N VAL A 55 20.87 -3.13 -13.06
CA VAL A 55 20.40 -1.74 -12.96
C VAL A 55 18.88 -1.64 -13.03
N THR A 56 18.31 -0.66 -12.33
CA THR A 56 16.93 -0.22 -12.54
C THR A 56 16.95 1.12 -13.26
N THR A 57 16.58 1.11 -14.54
CA THR A 57 16.48 2.32 -15.37
C THR A 57 15.31 3.19 -14.92
N LEU A 58 15.56 4.49 -14.75
CA LEU A 58 14.55 5.51 -14.47
C LEU A 58 14.04 6.14 -15.76
N TYR A 59 14.97 6.57 -16.61
CA TYR A 59 14.68 7.11 -17.94
C TYR A 59 15.86 6.87 -18.88
N GLN A 60 15.56 6.83 -20.17
CA GLN A 60 16.54 6.83 -21.26
C GLN A 60 15.93 7.57 -22.45
N ASN A 61 16.40 8.79 -22.69
CA ASN A 61 15.82 9.68 -23.68
C ASN A 61 16.91 10.19 -24.64
N ALA A 62 16.54 10.49 -25.89
CA ALA A 62 17.42 11.27 -26.78
C ALA A 62 17.66 12.66 -26.16
N THR A 63 18.87 13.21 -26.27
CA THR A 63 19.26 14.46 -25.56
C THR A 63 18.76 15.74 -26.19
N THR A 64 17.69 15.71 -26.99
CA THR A 64 17.03 16.94 -27.46
C THR A 64 15.65 17.03 -26.79
N PRO A 65 15.44 17.95 -25.82
CA PRO A 65 16.36 18.99 -25.34
C PRO A 65 17.43 18.51 -24.34
N ASN A 66 18.44 19.35 -24.09
CA ASN A 66 19.73 18.94 -23.52
C ASN A 66 19.78 18.76 -21.99
N ASN A 67 18.93 19.46 -21.24
CA ASN A 67 19.18 19.67 -19.82
C ASN A 67 18.38 18.69 -18.96
N VAL A 68 19.10 17.97 -18.11
CA VAL A 68 18.57 17.23 -16.96
C VAL A 68 18.86 18.07 -15.72
N ILE A 69 17.96 18.11 -14.74
CA ILE A 69 18.22 18.76 -13.45
C ILE A 69 18.34 17.68 -12.38
N ILE A 70 19.36 17.78 -11.53
CA ILE A 70 19.60 16.83 -10.43
C ILE A 70 19.79 17.64 -9.15
N ASN A 71 18.92 17.46 -8.16
CA ASN A 71 18.98 18.18 -6.88
C ASN A 71 19.20 19.70 -7.07
N ASN A 72 18.37 20.36 -7.87
CA ASN A 72 18.47 21.78 -8.30
C ASN A 72 19.67 22.17 -9.17
N ASN A 73 20.58 21.26 -9.50
CA ASN A 73 21.73 21.57 -10.35
C ASN A 73 21.47 21.12 -11.78
N THR A 74 21.75 21.99 -12.75
CA THR A 74 21.67 21.61 -14.17
C THR A 74 22.82 20.68 -14.52
N TYR A 75 22.50 19.54 -15.15
CA TYR A 75 23.44 18.53 -15.58
C TYR A 75 23.69 18.63 -17.09
N THR A 76 24.91 19.00 -17.46
CA THR A 76 25.32 19.20 -18.86
C THR A 76 26.50 18.35 -19.30
N SER A 77 27.10 17.56 -18.40
CA SER A 77 28.30 16.78 -18.71
C SER A 77 28.01 15.64 -19.69
N THR A 78 28.89 15.45 -20.66
CA THR A 78 28.80 14.41 -21.71
C THR A 78 30.02 13.49 -21.66
N GLY A 79 29.84 12.20 -21.91
CA GLY A 79 30.92 11.20 -21.93
C GLY A 79 31.40 10.74 -20.55
N THR A 80 30.84 11.29 -19.46
CA THR A 80 31.16 10.91 -18.08
C THR A 80 29.95 10.34 -17.37
N THR A 81 30.17 9.44 -16.40
CA THR A 81 29.13 9.00 -15.47
C THR A 81 29.25 9.79 -14.18
N SER A 82 28.17 10.42 -13.75
CA SER A 82 28.08 11.06 -12.43
C SER A 82 27.33 10.15 -11.48
N THR A 83 27.89 9.97 -10.29
CA THR A 83 27.33 9.12 -9.24
C THR A 83 26.84 10.00 -8.10
N TYR A 84 25.62 9.73 -7.65
CA TYR A 84 25.00 10.36 -6.49
C TYR A 84 24.68 9.27 -5.48
N SER A 85 25.16 9.43 -4.25
CA SER A 85 25.01 8.37 -3.25
C SER A 85 23.55 8.10 -2.94
N GLY A 86 23.15 6.82 -3.00
CA GLY A 86 21.78 6.38 -2.67
C GLY A 86 21.45 6.41 -1.17
N THR A 87 22.47 6.65 -0.32
CA THR A 87 22.29 6.88 1.12
C THR A 87 21.49 8.15 1.42
N ASN A 88 21.53 9.12 0.50
CA ASN A 88 20.75 10.36 0.55
C ASN A 88 19.58 10.29 -0.43
N PRO A 89 18.46 10.99 -0.16
CA PRO A 89 17.43 11.16 -1.19
C PRO A 89 18.01 11.96 -2.34
N ASN A 90 17.63 11.60 -3.56
CA ASN A 90 18.01 12.32 -4.78
C ASN A 90 16.77 12.52 -5.63
N TRP A 91 16.73 13.60 -6.41
CA TRP A 91 15.73 13.71 -7.46
C TRP A 91 16.32 14.20 -8.77
N VAL A 92 15.68 13.76 -9.85
CA VAL A 92 16.04 14.07 -11.22
C VAL A 92 14.80 14.62 -11.91
N LEU A 93 14.94 15.71 -12.66
CA LEU A 93 13.98 16.12 -13.68
C LEU A 93 14.62 15.83 -15.02
N ASP A 94 14.03 14.92 -15.78
CA ASP A 94 14.53 14.58 -17.10
C ASP A 94 14.27 15.71 -18.11
N ASN A 95 14.78 15.53 -19.32
CA ASN A 95 14.65 16.50 -20.40
C ASN A 95 13.26 16.55 -21.05
N PHE A 96 12.28 15.77 -20.56
CA PHE A 96 10.89 15.76 -21.00
C PHE A 96 9.93 16.14 -19.87
N ASN A 97 10.43 16.83 -18.83
CA ASN A 97 9.67 17.28 -17.67
C ASN A 97 9.03 16.13 -16.87
N THR A 98 9.67 14.96 -16.84
CA THR A 98 9.33 13.86 -15.94
C THR A 98 10.28 13.86 -14.75
N GLY A 99 9.70 13.99 -13.57
CA GLY A 99 10.42 13.96 -12.31
C GLY A 99 10.57 12.53 -11.77
N PHE A 100 11.73 12.25 -11.17
CA PHE A 100 12.04 11.01 -10.48
C PHE A 100 12.58 11.37 -9.10
N TYR A 101 11.85 11.04 -8.04
CA TYR A 101 12.29 11.25 -6.65
C TYR A 101 12.67 9.90 -6.03
N LEU A 102 13.94 9.71 -5.68
CA LEU A 102 14.46 8.52 -5.02
C LEU A 102 14.51 8.75 -3.51
N VAL A 103 13.88 7.85 -2.76
CA VAL A 103 13.89 7.90 -1.29
C VAL A 103 15.31 7.57 -0.77
N ASN A 104 15.64 7.97 0.46
CA ASN A 104 16.91 7.60 1.05
C ASN A 104 17.02 6.07 1.25
N GLY A 105 18.24 5.52 1.15
CA GLY A 105 18.49 4.09 1.33
C GLY A 105 18.39 3.25 0.06
N ASN A 106 18.38 3.88 -1.11
CA ASN A 106 18.58 3.21 -2.40
C ASN A 106 20.06 2.86 -2.62
N ASN A 107 20.36 2.06 -3.64
CA ASN A 107 21.70 2.04 -4.23
C ASN A 107 21.98 3.36 -4.99
N ASP A 108 23.23 3.55 -5.41
CA ASP A 108 23.67 4.79 -6.04
C ASP A 108 22.89 5.11 -7.33
N LEU A 109 22.48 6.36 -7.43
CA LEU A 109 21.94 6.94 -8.66
C LEU A 109 23.10 7.28 -9.59
N LYS A 110 23.02 6.80 -10.83
CA LYS A 110 23.97 7.13 -11.89
C LYS A 110 23.28 7.87 -13.02
N ILE A 111 23.89 8.98 -13.43
CA ILE A 111 23.44 9.79 -14.56
C ILE A 111 24.55 9.82 -15.62
N GLN A 112 24.15 9.63 -16.87
CA GLN A 112 25.04 9.64 -18.04
C GLN A 112 24.40 10.45 -19.16
N ARG A 113 25.21 11.23 -19.88
CA ARG A 113 24.91 11.63 -21.27
C ARG A 113 26.00 11.10 -22.17
N LYS A 114 25.65 10.29 -23.17
CA LYS A 114 26.63 9.70 -24.07
C LYS A 114 26.04 9.39 -25.43
N ASN A 115 26.91 9.44 -26.43
CA ASN A 115 26.62 8.87 -27.75
C ASN A 115 26.35 7.38 -27.63
N GLN A 116 25.19 6.93 -28.10
CA GLN A 116 24.81 5.54 -28.19
C GLN A 116 24.61 5.16 -29.66
N GLN A 117 25.03 3.94 -29.97
CA GLN A 117 24.74 3.27 -31.23
C GLN A 117 24.13 1.92 -30.87
N THR A 118 22.90 1.67 -31.29
CA THR A 118 22.20 0.41 -31.05
C THR A 118 21.84 -0.25 -32.38
N PRO A 119 21.91 -1.59 -32.50
CA PRO A 119 21.41 -2.28 -33.68
C PRO A 119 19.94 -1.93 -33.95
N SER A 120 19.56 -1.79 -35.22
CA SER A 120 18.16 -1.63 -35.60
C SER A 120 17.32 -2.82 -35.12
N HIS A 121 16.11 -2.55 -34.62
CA HIS A 121 15.19 -3.55 -34.04
C HIS A 121 14.88 -4.74 -34.96
N ASN A 122 15.06 -4.59 -36.26
CA ASN A 122 14.81 -5.60 -37.28
C ASN A 122 16.10 -6.24 -37.86
N GLN A 123 17.27 -5.92 -37.32
CA GLN A 123 18.55 -6.34 -37.90
C GLN A 123 19.53 -6.86 -36.85
N ASN A 124 20.03 -8.07 -37.12
CA ASN A 124 21.05 -8.76 -36.32
C ASN A 124 22.49 -8.30 -36.61
N ASN A 125 22.67 -7.25 -37.43
CA ASN A 125 23.99 -6.79 -37.86
C ASN A 125 24.22 -5.30 -37.54
N PRO A 126 25.16 -4.97 -36.63
CA PRO A 126 25.49 -3.59 -36.29
C PRO A 126 26.16 -2.80 -37.44
N THR A 127 26.58 -3.45 -38.53
CA THR A 127 27.22 -2.79 -39.68
C THR A 127 26.25 -2.17 -40.69
N ILE A 128 24.95 -2.38 -40.53
CA ILE A 128 23.90 -1.68 -41.28
C ILE A 128 23.60 -0.34 -40.57
N LEU A 129 23.06 0.65 -41.29
CA LEU A 129 22.92 2.05 -40.87
C LEU A 129 22.29 2.23 -39.46
N ASN A 130 23.14 2.23 -38.43
CA ASN A 130 22.78 2.48 -37.03
C ASN A 130 23.30 3.87 -36.64
N PRO A 131 22.50 4.94 -36.79
CA PRO A 131 22.97 6.29 -36.50
C PRO A 131 23.32 6.43 -35.01
N ILE A 132 24.40 7.16 -34.74
CA ILE A 132 24.77 7.54 -33.38
C ILE A 132 23.80 8.63 -32.91
N THR A 133 23.21 8.44 -31.74
CA THR A 133 22.37 9.45 -31.07
C THR A 133 22.88 9.65 -29.65
N GLU A 134 23.01 10.90 -29.21
CA GLU A 134 23.30 11.17 -27.81
C GLU A 134 22.04 10.92 -26.98
N ALA A 135 22.19 10.14 -25.90
CA ALA A 135 21.12 9.81 -24.96
C ALA A 135 21.47 10.24 -23.53
N ALA A 136 20.47 10.75 -22.81
CA ALA A 136 20.51 10.97 -21.37
C ALA A 136 19.89 9.76 -20.68
N ILE A 137 20.59 9.23 -19.68
CA ILE A 137 20.23 7.99 -18.99
C ILE A 137 20.35 8.24 -17.50
N GLY A 138 19.31 7.90 -16.75
CA GLY A 138 19.34 7.83 -15.30
C GLY A 138 18.94 6.45 -14.82
N PHE A 139 19.72 5.86 -13.92
CA PHE A 139 19.45 4.52 -13.39
C PHE A 139 20.00 4.36 -11.97
N ILE A 140 19.40 3.43 -11.24
CA ILE A 140 19.91 2.94 -9.95
C ILE A 140 20.83 1.75 -10.25
N ASP A 141 22.07 1.80 -9.77
CA ASP A 141 23.06 0.72 -9.97
C ASP A 141 23.10 -0.20 -8.75
N HIS A 142 22.57 -1.42 -8.89
CA HIS A 142 22.56 -2.42 -7.82
C HIS A 142 23.89 -3.19 -7.71
N GLY A 143 24.87 -2.90 -8.58
CA GLY A 143 26.14 -3.59 -8.62
C GLY A 143 26.07 -4.96 -9.29
N LYS A 144 27.15 -5.72 -9.16
CA LYS A 144 27.31 -7.08 -9.71
C LYS A 144 26.84 -8.10 -8.69
N ALA A 145 26.21 -9.18 -9.16
CA ALA A 145 25.64 -10.24 -8.33
C ALA A 145 24.91 -9.70 -7.08
N PRO A 146 23.93 -8.77 -7.25
CA PRO A 146 23.17 -8.26 -6.12
C PRO A 146 22.50 -9.42 -5.38
N ASN A 147 22.32 -9.24 -4.07
CA ASN A 147 21.63 -10.18 -3.22
C ASN A 147 20.58 -9.43 -2.40
N ASN A 148 19.31 -9.65 -2.74
CA ASN A 148 18.15 -8.99 -2.15
C ASN A 148 18.23 -7.46 -2.21
N ALA A 149 18.76 -6.91 -3.31
CA ALA A 149 18.76 -5.48 -3.53
C ALA A 149 17.32 -4.96 -3.70
N GLN A 150 17.13 -3.68 -3.38
CA GLN A 150 15.81 -3.05 -3.35
C GLN A 150 15.87 -1.64 -3.95
N TYR A 151 14.73 -1.11 -4.36
CA TYR A 151 14.61 0.31 -4.66
C TYR A 151 13.25 0.88 -4.23
N GLU A 152 13.21 2.21 -4.13
CA GLU A 152 11.98 2.99 -3.93
C GLU A 152 12.14 4.37 -4.56
N TYR A 153 11.26 4.69 -5.51
CA TYR A 153 11.21 6.01 -6.12
C TYR A 153 9.79 6.38 -6.57
N VAL A 154 9.58 7.66 -6.84
CA VAL A 154 8.34 8.23 -7.34
C VAL A 154 8.60 8.84 -8.71
N VAL A 155 7.70 8.58 -9.67
CA VAL A 155 7.66 9.27 -10.97
C VAL A 155 6.57 10.33 -10.92
N VAL A 156 6.88 11.53 -11.38
CA VAL A 156 5.94 12.66 -11.49
C VAL A 156 5.98 13.18 -12.92
N PRO A 157 5.04 12.77 -13.79
CA PRO A 157 4.96 13.28 -15.15
C PRO A 157 4.60 14.77 -15.17
N ASN A 158 5.05 15.49 -16.21
CA ASN A 158 4.70 16.90 -16.45
C ASN A 158 4.91 17.81 -15.22
N THR A 159 6.10 17.75 -14.65
CA THR A 159 6.49 18.51 -13.45
C THR A 159 7.61 19.51 -13.74
N ASN A 160 8.07 20.22 -12.72
CA ASN A 160 9.17 21.18 -12.81
C ASN A 160 10.07 21.11 -11.56
N ALA A 161 11.19 21.83 -11.57
CA ALA A 161 12.16 21.82 -10.48
C ALA A 161 11.57 22.29 -9.13
N SER A 162 10.66 23.28 -9.14
CA SER A 162 10.02 23.78 -7.93
C SER A 162 9.13 22.70 -7.30
N ASP A 163 8.32 22.01 -8.11
CA ASP A 163 7.44 20.95 -7.64
C ASP A 163 8.22 19.72 -7.15
N MET A 164 9.32 19.36 -7.83
CA MET A 164 10.23 18.32 -7.37
C MET A 164 10.91 18.67 -6.04
N GLN A 165 11.27 19.93 -5.83
CA GLN A 165 11.79 20.40 -4.54
C GLN A 165 10.71 20.35 -3.45
N ASN A 166 9.47 20.73 -3.77
CA ASN A 166 8.34 20.62 -2.84
C ASN A 166 8.07 19.15 -2.46
N LEU A 167 8.11 18.24 -3.44
CA LEU A 167 8.03 16.80 -3.18
C LEU A 167 9.16 16.36 -2.25
N ALA A 168 10.41 16.74 -2.53
CA ALA A 168 11.55 16.41 -1.68
C ALA A 168 11.38 16.90 -0.23
N ASN A 169 10.84 18.11 -0.05
CA ASN A 169 10.51 18.67 1.26
C ASN A 169 9.40 17.86 1.97
N SER A 170 8.38 17.40 1.24
CA SER A 170 7.28 16.60 1.81
C SER A 170 7.77 15.28 2.43
N PHE A 171 8.86 14.70 1.92
CA PHE A 171 9.46 13.47 2.43
C PHE A 171 10.24 13.63 3.73
N GLN A 172 10.54 14.86 4.15
CA GLN A 172 11.26 15.16 5.40
C GLN A 172 10.37 15.02 6.65
N ASN A 173 9.05 15.00 6.50
CA ASN A 173 8.10 14.82 7.60
C ASN A 173 7.11 13.69 7.26
N THR A 174 6.96 12.74 8.18
CA THR A 174 6.07 11.57 8.00
C THR A 174 4.61 11.96 7.80
N SER A 175 4.16 13.10 8.33
CA SER A 175 2.78 13.57 8.20
C SER A 175 2.48 14.21 6.84
N THR A 176 3.52 14.66 6.12
CA THR A 176 3.39 15.31 4.80
C THR A 176 3.81 14.40 3.66
N ARG A 177 4.38 13.22 3.94
CA ARG A 177 4.74 12.24 2.92
C ARG A 177 3.52 11.87 2.07
N PRO A 178 3.66 11.78 0.74
CA PRO A 178 2.54 11.45 -0.15
C PRO A 178 2.02 10.02 0.04
N TYR A 179 2.86 9.11 0.55
CA TYR A 179 2.48 7.75 0.90
C TYR A 179 3.35 7.18 2.03
N THR A 180 2.91 6.07 2.59
CA THR A 180 3.68 5.24 3.52
C THR A 180 3.83 3.83 2.95
N VAL A 181 5.05 3.30 2.93
CA VAL A 181 5.30 1.87 2.67
C VAL A 181 4.98 1.10 3.95
N LEU A 182 3.98 0.23 3.89
CA LEU A 182 3.59 -0.67 4.98
C LEU A 182 4.36 -2.00 4.90
N ASN A 183 4.71 -2.43 3.68
CA ASN A 183 5.57 -3.58 3.44
C ASN A 183 6.33 -3.47 2.12
N LYS A 184 7.55 -4.01 2.10
CA LYS A 184 8.36 -4.17 0.89
C LYS A 184 9.33 -5.34 1.05
N ASP A 185 8.87 -6.52 0.69
CA ASP A 185 9.62 -7.78 0.71
C ASP A 185 9.19 -8.69 -0.46
N SER A 186 9.76 -9.91 -0.49
CA SER A 186 9.51 -10.91 -1.53
C SER A 186 8.07 -11.37 -1.63
N LYS A 187 7.26 -11.15 -0.59
CA LYS A 187 5.90 -11.69 -0.48
C LYS A 187 4.87 -10.64 -0.86
N ALA A 188 5.09 -9.40 -0.45
CA ALA A 188 4.14 -8.32 -0.68
C ALA A 188 4.79 -6.94 -0.71
N HIS A 189 4.35 -6.13 -1.67
CA HIS A 189 4.52 -4.69 -1.64
C HIS A 189 3.20 -4.04 -1.23
N ILE A 190 3.19 -3.32 -0.12
CA ILE A 190 1.97 -2.71 0.44
C ILE A 190 2.26 -1.24 0.74
N ILE A 191 1.41 -0.35 0.24
CA ILE A 191 1.48 1.08 0.51
C ILE A 191 0.13 1.62 0.95
N LYS A 192 0.16 2.73 1.69
CA LYS A 192 -1.00 3.59 1.94
C LYS A 192 -0.74 4.96 1.34
N HIS A 193 -1.57 5.39 0.41
CA HIS A 193 -1.52 6.74 -0.13
C HIS A 193 -2.14 7.72 0.88
N THR A 194 -1.41 8.78 1.22
CA THR A 194 -1.76 9.68 2.33
C THR A 194 -3.02 10.48 2.02
N ALA A 195 -3.10 11.09 0.83
CA ALA A 195 -4.20 12.01 0.51
C ALA A 195 -5.56 11.29 0.34
N SER A 196 -5.58 10.10 -0.29
CA SER A 196 -6.81 9.34 -0.49
C SER A 196 -7.12 8.34 0.63
N GLY A 197 -6.14 8.01 1.47
CA GLY A 197 -6.26 6.94 2.47
C GLY A 197 -6.34 5.53 1.88
N ILE A 198 -6.18 5.38 0.55
CA ILE A 198 -6.25 4.10 -0.14
C ILE A 198 -5.04 3.24 0.22
N HIS A 199 -5.30 1.98 0.55
CA HIS A 199 -4.28 0.95 0.68
C HIS A 199 -4.18 0.20 -0.65
N ALA A 200 -2.97 -0.03 -1.12
CA ALA A 200 -2.71 -0.77 -2.35
C ALA A 200 -1.68 -1.88 -2.09
N PHE A 201 -1.96 -3.05 -2.63
CA PHE A 201 -1.25 -4.30 -2.40
C PHE A 201 -0.87 -4.91 -3.73
N ALA A 202 0.40 -5.25 -3.88
CA ALA A 202 0.85 -6.26 -4.84
C ALA A 202 1.30 -7.48 -4.04
N LEU A 203 0.51 -8.55 -4.07
CA LEU A 203 0.74 -9.78 -3.33
C LEU A 203 1.29 -10.84 -4.28
N PHE A 204 2.54 -11.24 -4.08
CA PHE A 204 3.27 -12.13 -5.00
C PHE A 204 3.03 -13.61 -4.69
N GLU A 205 2.62 -13.93 -3.46
CA GLU A 205 2.35 -15.29 -3.00
C GLU A 205 1.15 -15.34 -2.05
N PRO A 206 0.65 -16.53 -1.66
CA PRO A 206 -0.31 -16.69 -0.58
C PRO A 206 0.27 -16.19 0.74
N ASN A 207 -0.49 -15.38 1.48
CA ASN A 207 -0.10 -14.89 2.80
C ASN A 207 -1.15 -15.27 3.84
N THR A 208 -0.72 -15.83 4.96
CA THR A 208 -1.60 -16.13 6.11
C THR A 208 -1.82 -14.91 7.00
N THR A 209 -0.89 -13.96 7.00
CA THR A 209 -0.97 -12.66 7.65
C THR A 209 -0.35 -11.58 6.77
N LEU A 210 -0.89 -10.37 6.83
CA LEU A 210 -0.36 -9.20 6.15
C LEU A 210 0.04 -8.12 7.16
N PRO A 211 1.21 -7.47 7.00
CA PRO A 211 1.64 -6.39 7.87
C PRO A 211 0.87 -5.09 7.60
N GLY A 212 1.03 -4.11 8.50
CA GLY A 212 0.48 -2.76 8.32
C GLY A 212 -0.90 -2.52 8.94
N ASN A 213 -1.45 -3.47 9.71
CA ASN A 213 -2.76 -3.37 10.40
C ASN A 213 -3.88 -2.91 9.45
N THR A 214 -3.96 -3.58 8.30
CA THR A 214 -4.92 -3.26 7.24
C THR A 214 -6.24 -4.01 7.43
N SER A 215 -7.28 -3.65 6.67
CA SER A 215 -8.56 -4.38 6.67
C SER A 215 -8.49 -5.72 5.94
N ILE A 216 -7.36 -6.06 5.32
CA ILE A 216 -7.11 -7.34 4.66
C ILE A 216 -6.06 -8.10 5.47
N ILE A 217 -6.40 -9.32 5.88
CA ILE A 217 -5.54 -10.17 6.73
C ILE A 217 -4.73 -11.14 5.89
N SER A 218 -5.33 -11.76 4.87
CA SER A 218 -4.74 -12.90 4.18
C SER A 218 -5.24 -13.01 2.74
N ASN A 219 -4.47 -13.70 1.90
CA ASN A 219 -4.82 -14.08 0.54
C ASN A 219 -4.35 -15.51 0.27
N ASP A 220 -5.15 -16.33 -0.41
CA ASP A 220 -4.78 -17.72 -0.74
C ASP A 220 -3.98 -17.87 -2.05
N LYS A 221 -3.97 -16.83 -2.88
CA LYS A 221 -3.28 -16.78 -4.18
C LYS A 221 -2.73 -15.37 -4.48
N PRO A 222 -1.70 -15.24 -5.34
CA PRO A 222 -1.18 -13.95 -5.78
C PRO A 222 -2.28 -13.08 -6.39
N CYS A 223 -2.30 -11.79 -6.05
CA CYS A 223 -3.30 -10.85 -6.56
C CYS A 223 -2.87 -9.39 -6.34
N LEU A 224 -3.59 -8.47 -6.97
CA LEU A 224 -3.49 -7.04 -6.72
C LEU A 224 -4.78 -6.57 -6.05
N ILE A 225 -4.66 -5.78 -4.98
CA ILE A 225 -5.80 -5.25 -4.23
C ILE A 225 -5.61 -3.75 -4.05
N MET A 226 -6.66 -2.98 -4.26
CA MET A 226 -6.75 -1.60 -3.78
C MET A 226 -8.05 -1.44 -3.00
N TYR A 227 -7.99 -0.81 -1.83
CA TYR A 227 -9.20 -0.45 -1.09
C TYR A 227 -9.11 0.91 -0.43
N GLY A 228 -10.25 1.61 -0.33
CA GLY A 228 -10.40 2.88 0.35
C GLY A 228 -11.65 2.92 1.22
N SER A 229 -11.54 3.53 2.40
CA SER A 229 -12.66 3.71 3.32
C SER A 229 -13.60 4.80 2.81
N LEU A 230 -14.91 4.57 2.87
CA LEU A 230 -15.94 5.56 2.51
C LEU A 230 -16.44 6.34 3.73
N ASN A 231 -16.64 5.64 4.86
CA ASN A 231 -17.29 6.21 6.05
C ASN A 231 -16.61 5.69 7.32
N SER A 232 -15.75 6.48 7.98
CA SER A 232 -15.15 6.14 9.30
C SER A 232 -14.68 4.67 9.47
N ASN A 233 -14.21 4.02 8.40
CA ASN A 233 -13.87 2.60 8.30
C ASN A 233 -15.02 1.58 8.51
N SER A 234 -16.29 2.00 8.52
CA SER A 234 -17.46 1.11 8.53
C SER A 234 -17.87 0.64 7.13
N GLU A 235 -17.38 1.31 6.09
CA GLU A 235 -17.58 0.92 4.70
C GLU A 235 -16.28 1.11 3.92
N MET A 236 -16.00 0.19 2.99
CA MET A 236 -14.87 0.30 2.07
C MET A 236 -15.26 -0.10 0.65
N THR A 237 -14.67 0.57 -0.33
CA THR A 237 -14.67 0.09 -1.73
C THR A 237 -13.35 -0.62 -1.97
N LEU A 238 -13.44 -1.80 -2.56
CA LEU A 238 -12.30 -2.65 -2.87
C LEU A 238 -12.34 -3.06 -4.35
N SER A 239 -11.20 -2.98 -5.01
CA SER A 239 -10.93 -3.52 -6.33
C SER A 239 -9.88 -4.62 -6.19
N LEU A 240 -10.15 -5.80 -6.76
CA LEU A 240 -9.23 -6.93 -6.78
C LEU A 240 -9.04 -7.40 -8.21
N SER A 241 -7.79 -7.62 -8.62
CA SER A 241 -7.46 -8.25 -9.89
C SER A 241 -6.46 -9.39 -9.69
N ASN A 242 -6.53 -10.38 -10.56
CA ASN A 242 -5.55 -11.46 -10.63
C ASN A 242 -4.77 -11.34 -11.94
N PRO A 243 -3.47 -10.97 -11.91
CA PRO A 243 -2.67 -10.88 -13.12
C PRO A 243 -2.53 -12.20 -13.89
N ASP A 244 -2.74 -13.35 -13.24
CA ASP A 244 -2.85 -14.63 -13.94
C ASP A 244 -4.14 -14.66 -14.76
N LEU A 245 -3.98 -14.68 -16.08
CA LEU A 245 -5.07 -14.68 -17.06
C LEU A 245 -5.90 -15.97 -16.99
N GLY A 246 -5.38 -17.04 -16.37
CA GLY A 246 -6.01 -18.36 -16.36
C GLY A 246 -5.86 -19.09 -17.70
N LEU A 247 -4.72 -18.92 -18.36
CA LEU A 247 -4.40 -19.65 -19.59
C LEU A 247 -4.23 -21.15 -19.29
N PRO A 248 -4.76 -22.04 -20.14
CA PRO A 248 -4.51 -23.48 -20.01
C PRO A 248 -3.05 -23.83 -20.32
N ASP A 249 -2.57 -24.93 -19.74
CA ASP A 249 -1.15 -25.37 -19.79
C ASP A 249 -0.58 -25.59 -21.20
N LYS A 250 -1.44 -25.65 -22.24
CA LYS A 250 -1.05 -25.79 -23.64
C LYS A 250 -1.57 -24.62 -24.43
N ARG A 251 -0.82 -24.22 -25.47
CA ARG A 251 -1.34 -23.33 -26.52
C ARG A 251 -2.51 -24.05 -27.22
N SER A 252 -3.71 -23.90 -26.69
CA SER A 252 -4.95 -24.41 -27.24
C SER A 252 -5.90 -23.24 -27.50
N PHE A 253 -6.96 -23.52 -28.27
CA PHE A 253 -8.08 -22.58 -28.43
C PHE A 253 -9.04 -22.62 -27.23
N ASP A 254 -8.62 -23.21 -26.10
CA ASP A 254 -9.43 -23.30 -24.91
C ASP A 254 -9.58 -21.91 -24.29
N SER A 255 -10.77 -21.64 -23.77
CA SER A 255 -11.07 -20.36 -23.14
C SER A 255 -10.30 -20.18 -21.83
N PHE A 256 -10.04 -18.93 -21.47
CA PHE A 256 -9.49 -18.56 -20.17
C PHE A 256 -10.33 -19.16 -19.03
N LYS A 257 -9.66 -19.78 -18.06
CA LYS A 257 -10.30 -20.36 -16.89
C LYS A 257 -10.48 -19.30 -15.81
N VAL A 258 -11.65 -19.31 -15.17
CA VAL A 258 -11.86 -18.53 -13.94
C VAL A 258 -10.86 -18.98 -12.89
N GLN A 259 -10.23 -18.02 -12.22
CA GLN A 259 -9.29 -18.22 -11.13
C GLN A 259 -9.91 -17.71 -9.82
N PRO A 260 -10.51 -18.59 -8.99
CA PRO A 260 -11.03 -18.18 -7.70
C PRO A 260 -9.89 -17.78 -6.76
N ILE A 261 -10.04 -16.64 -6.06
CA ILE A 261 -9.11 -16.16 -5.03
C ILE A 261 -9.91 -15.87 -3.76
N GLU A 262 -9.45 -16.37 -2.62
CA GLU A 262 -10.02 -16.13 -1.31
C GLU A 262 -9.22 -15.07 -0.55
N ILE A 263 -9.93 -14.05 -0.08
CA ILE A 263 -9.38 -12.96 0.71
C ILE A 263 -10.07 -12.93 2.07
N THR A 264 -9.27 -12.89 3.14
CA THR A 264 -9.78 -12.73 4.51
C THR A 264 -9.72 -11.27 4.92
N PHE A 265 -10.86 -10.72 5.32
CA PHE A 265 -11.00 -9.36 5.80
C PHE A 265 -10.93 -9.34 7.33
N ASP A 266 -10.45 -8.25 7.92
CA ASP A 266 -10.36 -8.06 9.37
C ASP A 266 -11.70 -7.69 10.00
N GLY A 267 -12.28 -8.66 10.70
CA GLY A 267 -13.58 -8.57 11.36
C GLY A 267 -14.74 -9.05 10.49
N GLU A 268 -15.94 -8.72 10.94
CA GLU A 268 -17.19 -9.14 10.30
C GLU A 268 -17.59 -8.15 9.19
N TRP A 269 -17.70 -8.62 7.94
CA TRP A 269 -18.01 -7.80 6.77
C TRP A 269 -19.11 -8.45 5.93
N GLU A 270 -19.86 -7.62 5.21
CA GLU A 270 -20.82 -8.06 4.21
C GLU A 270 -20.72 -7.23 2.94
N LEU A 271 -21.15 -7.81 1.82
CA LEU A 271 -21.29 -7.08 0.57
C LEU A 271 -22.45 -6.09 0.68
N SER A 272 -22.21 -4.83 0.30
CA SER A 272 -23.26 -3.80 0.29
C SER A 272 -24.40 -4.13 -0.67
N ARG A 273 -24.10 -4.88 -1.74
CA ARG A 273 -25.03 -5.36 -2.76
C ARG A 273 -24.53 -6.70 -3.29
N PRO A 274 -25.42 -7.63 -3.72
CA PRO A 274 -25.00 -8.85 -4.38
C PRO A 274 -24.11 -8.57 -5.60
N HIS A 275 -23.05 -9.35 -5.76
CA HIS A 275 -22.12 -9.27 -6.89
C HIS A 275 -21.93 -10.66 -7.48
N LYS A 276 -22.14 -10.81 -8.79
CA LYS A 276 -22.13 -12.13 -9.47
C LYS A 276 -20.78 -12.86 -9.37
N ASP A 277 -19.68 -12.11 -9.29
CA ASP A 277 -18.32 -12.65 -9.27
C ASP A 277 -17.72 -12.70 -7.85
N ILE A 278 -18.52 -12.51 -6.79
CA ILE A 278 -18.06 -12.57 -5.40
C ILE A 278 -18.98 -13.48 -4.59
N GLN A 279 -18.39 -14.43 -3.87
CA GLN A 279 -19.09 -15.36 -2.99
C GLN A 279 -18.65 -15.14 -1.54
N SER A 280 -19.60 -15.07 -0.60
CA SER A 280 -19.28 -15.16 0.83
C SER A 280 -18.98 -16.62 1.18
N VAL A 281 -17.79 -16.88 1.74
CA VAL A 281 -17.35 -18.23 2.12
C VAL A 281 -17.57 -18.47 3.60
N SER A 282 -17.17 -17.51 4.44
CA SER A 282 -17.39 -17.55 5.89
C SER A 282 -17.45 -16.12 6.44
N SER A 283 -18.13 -15.95 7.58
CA SER A 283 -18.23 -14.67 8.29
C SER A 283 -18.10 -14.92 9.78
N GLY A 284 -17.30 -14.10 10.46
CA GLY A 284 -17.06 -14.17 11.90
C GLY A 284 -16.52 -12.86 12.45
N SER A 285 -16.61 -12.70 13.77
CA SER A 285 -16.20 -11.45 14.44
C SER A 285 -14.72 -11.12 14.30
N THR A 286 -13.87 -12.13 14.06
CA THR A 286 -12.42 -11.98 13.88
C THR A 286 -11.99 -12.03 12.41
N GLY A 287 -12.90 -12.30 11.48
CA GLY A 287 -12.58 -12.33 10.07
C GLY A 287 -13.71 -12.85 9.18
N THR A 288 -13.74 -12.34 7.95
CA THR A 288 -14.72 -12.72 6.91
C THR A 288 -13.99 -13.11 5.65
N VAL A 289 -14.35 -14.23 5.04
CA VAL A 289 -13.71 -14.72 3.81
C VAL A 289 -14.64 -14.52 2.62
N PHE A 290 -14.15 -13.80 1.61
CA PHE A 290 -14.80 -13.66 0.32
C PHE A 290 -13.99 -14.36 -0.77
N ARG A 291 -14.67 -15.08 -1.65
CA ARG A 291 -14.09 -15.68 -2.85
C ARG A 291 -14.43 -14.85 -4.07
N PHE A 292 -13.41 -14.32 -4.74
CA PHE A 292 -13.49 -13.55 -5.98
C PHE A 292 -13.26 -14.47 -7.17
N LEU A 293 -14.21 -14.51 -8.11
CA LEU A 293 -14.15 -15.33 -9.33
C LEU A 293 -13.43 -14.56 -10.45
N THR A 294 -12.12 -14.38 -10.30
CA THR A 294 -11.33 -13.56 -11.24
C THR A 294 -11.19 -14.22 -12.61
N SER A 295 -11.08 -13.42 -13.68
CA SER A 295 -10.90 -13.93 -15.04
C SER A 295 -10.17 -12.90 -15.91
N GLN A 296 -9.23 -13.35 -16.74
CA GLN A 296 -8.55 -12.55 -17.78
C GLN A 296 -7.82 -11.30 -17.26
N GLY A 297 -7.42 -11.26 -15.99
CA GLY A 297 -6.80 -10.05 -15.43
C GLY A 297 -7.75 -8.88 -15.18
N LEU A 298 -9.05 -9.06 -15.40
CA LEU A 298 -10.03 -7.99 -15.20
C LEU A 298 -10.26 -7.74 -13.69
N PRO A 299 -10.34 -6.48 -13.25
CA PRO A 299 -10.64 -6.16 -11.88
C PRO A 299 -12.11 -6.45 -11.54
N ILE A 300 -12.33 -6.93 -10.31
CA ILE A 300 -13.64 -7.06 -9.68
C ILE A 300 -13.74 -5.99 -8.60
N GLU A 301 -14.78 -5.18 -8.66
CA GLU A 301 -14.98 -4.05 -7.75
C GLU A 301 -16.28 -4.20 -6.95
N ALA A 302 -16.20 -3.98 -5.64
CA ALA A 302 -17.36 -4.01 -4.77
C ALA A 302 -17.21 -3.12 -3.54
N THR A 303 -18.34 -2.74 -2.96
CA THR A 303 -18.40 -2.04 -1.68
C THR A 303 -18.80 -3.01 -0.58
N PHE A 304 -18.08 -2.98 0.53
CA PHE A 304 -18.30 -3.81 1.71
C PHE A 304 -18.66 -2.94 2.90
N LYS A 305 -19.53 -3.47 3.76
CA LYS A 305 -19.92 -2.83 5.02
C LYS A 305 -19.47 -3.70 6.18
N LYS A 306 -18.93 -3.08 7.20
CA LYS A 306 -18.56 -3.78 8.42
C LYS A 306 -19.84 -4.04 9.22
N ASN A 307 -20.06 -5.29 9.58
CA ASN A 307 -21.10 -5.64 10.54
C ASN A 307 -20.60 -5.20 11.91
N ILE A 308 -21.04 -4.01 12.32
CA ILE A 308 -20.82 -3.53 13.68
C ILE A 308 -21.83 -4.27 14.58
N THR A 309 -21.60 -5.55 14.81
CA THR A 309 -22.13 -6.19 16.01
C THR A 309 -21.44 -5.49 17.17
N SER A 310 -22.22 -4.79 17.99
CA SER A 310 -21.72 -4.28 19.27
C SER A 310 -21.35 -5.48 20.14
N THR A 311 -20.13 -6.00 19.98
CA THR A 311 -19.58 -6.97 20.91
C THR A 311 -19.23 -6.23 22.19
N SER A 312 -20.23 -5.97 23.02
CA SER A 312 -19.99 -5.92 24.45
C SER A 312 -19.42 -7.28 24.86
N PRO A 313 -18.44 -7.34 25.76
CA PRO A 313 -18.12 -8.58 26.44
C PRO A 313 -19.41 -9.07 27.09
N ARG A 314 -19.93 -10.20 26.62
CA ARG A 314 -21.05 -10.88 27.27
C ARG A 314 -20.51 -11.38 28.62
N ILE A 315 -20.72 -10.60 29.67
CA ILE A 315 -20.62 -11.07 31.05
C ILE A 315 -21.96 -10.79 31.72
N GLY A 316 -22.61 -11.87 32.14
CA GLY A 316 -23.83 -11.85 32.93
C GLY A 316 -25.09 -12.15 32.13
N SER A 317 -25.49 -13.43 32.13
CA SER A 317 -26.90 -13.76 31.99
C SER A 317 -27.66 -13.14 33.16
N PHE A 318 -28.51 -12.15 32.88
CA PHE A 318 -29.64 -11.84 33.72
C PHE A 318 -30.90 -12.11 32.90
N VAL A 319 -31.57 -13.20 33.24
CA VAL A 319 -32.99 -13.36 32.93
C VAL A 319 -33.72 -12.33 33.78
N ASN A 320 -34.51 -11.44 33.17
CA ASN A 320 -35.74 -10.94 33.78
C ASN A 320 -36.66 -10.27 32.73
N ASN A 321 -37.95 -10.45 32.99
CA ASN A 321 -39.08 -10.23 32.11
C ASN A 321 -39.27 -8.77 31.65
N GLY A 322 -39.68 -8.62 30.39
CA GLY A 322 -40.73 -7.67 30.00
C GLY A 322 -40.51 -6.19 30.30
N ASN A 323 -39.41 -5.60 29.82
CA ASN A 323 -39.29 -4.22 29.32
C ASN A 323 -37.81 -4.00 28.94
N ALA A 324 -37.51 -3.91 27.65
CA ALA A 324 -36.13 -3.76 27.17
C ALA A 324 -35.60 -2.35 27.49
N VAL A 325 -35.02 -2.17 28.68
CA VAL A 325 -34.26 -0.95 29.00
C VAL A 325 -32.92 -1.07 28.26
N LYS A 326 -32.69 -0.21 27.25
CA LYS A 326 -31.39 -0.12 26.57
C LYS A 326 -30.33 0.31 27.60
N ALA A 327 -29.18 -0.35 27.60
CA ALA A 327 -28.05 0.05 28.44
C ALA A 327 -27.46 1.39 27.95
N ILE A 328 -27.01 2.24 28.87
CA ILE A 328 -26.24 3.44 28.54
C ILE A 328 -24.94 3.07 27.84
N LEU A 329 -24.57 3.87 26.83
CA LEU A 329 -23.34 3.72 26.06
C LEU A 329 -22.56 5.03 26.10
N ALA A 330 -21.24 4.99 26.22
CA ALA A 330 -20.38 6.18 26.23
C ALA A 330 -19.34 6.12 25.11
N TYR A 331 -19.25 7.18 24.29
CA TYR A 331 -18.28 7.29 23.19
C TYR A 331 -17.82 8.74 22.96
N PRO A 332 -16.56 8.98 22.54
CA PRO A 332 -15.48 8.01 22.50
C PRO A 332 -15.09 7.59 23.92
N ASN A 333 -14.81 6.30 24.12
CA ASN A 333 -14.36 5.78 25.41
C ASN A 333 -13.27 4.73 25.15
N PRO A 334 -11.98 5.05 25.33
CA PRO A 334 -11.46 6.20 26.10
C PRO A 334 -11.58 7.57 25.41
N THR A 335 -11.63 8.66 26.19
CA THR A 335 -11.62 10.06 25.71
C THR A 335 -10.43 10.86 26.26
N ASN A 336 -10.04 11.93 25.55
CA ASN A 336 -9.14 12.96 26.08
C ASN A 336 -9.91 14.14 26.69
N THR A 337 -11.16 14.36 26.31
CA THR A 337 -11.92 15.56 26.65
C THR A 337 -13.36 15.21 27.00
N ILE A 338 -14.21 14.98 26.00
CA ILE A 338 -15.65 14.79 26.20
C ILE A 338 -16.04 13.35 25.87
N ILE A 339 -16.96 12.79 26.65
CA ILE A 339 -17.73 11.60 26.30
C ILE A 339 -19.17 11.99 25.97
N ARG A 340 -19.77 11.36 24.97
CA ARG A 340 -21.20 11.37 24.71
C ARG A 340 -21.83 10.11 25.28
N VAL A 341 -22.96 10.26 25.97
CA VAL A 341 -23.69 9.17 26.61
C VAL A 341 -25.04 9.00 25.95
N ASP A 342 -25.24 7.88 25.26
CA ASP A 342 -26.45 7.56 24.54
C ASP A 342 -27.39 6.67 25.38
N ASN A 343 -28.65 6.58 24.93
CA ASN A 343 -29.75 5.88 25.59
C ASN A 343 -30.17 6.46 26.96
N VAL A 344 -29.81 7.72 27.26
CA VAL A 344 -30.21 8.40 28.49
C VAL A 344 -30.32 9.91 28.32
N GLN A 345 -31.00 10.58 29.26
CA GLN A 345 -30.96 12.04 29.45
C GLN A 345 -30.30 12.34 30.78
N MET A 346 -29.18 13.07 30.74
CA MET A 346 -28.37 13.40 31.90
C MET A 346 -28.65 14.82 32.40
N ASN A 347 -28.52 15.01 33.71
CA ASN A 347 -28.44 16.31 34.36
C ASN A 347 -27.64 16.17 35.66
N SER A 348 -27.39 17.29 36.34
CA SER A 348 -26.58 17.32 37.57
C SER A 348 -27.21 16.59 38.76
N THR A 349 -28.49 16.25 38.71
CA THR A 349 -29.21 15.57 39.80
C THR A 349 -29.25 14.04 39.64
N ASN A 350 -29.27 13.55 38.41
CA ASN A 350 -29.36 12.10 38.13
C ASN A 350 -28.04 11.46 37.65
N THR A 351 -26.99 12.26 37.47
CA THR A 351 -25.69 11.80 36.96
C THR A 351 -24.60 12.02 38.00
N LYS A 352 -23.82 10.97 38.24
CA LYS A 352 -22.69 10.98 39.18
C LYS A 352 -21.45 10.35 38.56
N LEU A 353 -20.27 10.89 38.86
CA LEU A 353 -19.00 10.33 38.42
C LEU A 353 -18.14 9.97 39.62
N TYR A 354 -17.62 8.74 39.66
CA TYR A 354 -16.77 8.23 40.73
C TYR A 354 -15.39 7.80 40.22
N ASN A 355 -14.36 7.89 41.05
CA ASN A 355 -13.09 7.19 40.80
C ASN A 355 -13.13 5.74 41.31
N LEU A 356 -12.05 4.98 41.09
CA LEU A 356 -11.92 3.59 41.53
C LEU A 356 -11.97 3.42 43.07
N GLN A 357 -11.68 4.49 43.83
CA GLN A 357 -11.80 4.50 45.29
C GLN A 357 -13.22 4.84 45.76
N GLY A 358 -14.18 5.04 44.84
CA GLY A 358 -15.57 5.36 45.16
C GLY A 358 -15.81 6.82 45.56
N GLN A 359 -14.85 7.73 45.37
CA GLN A 359 -15.02 9.16 45.67
C GLN A 359 -15.85 9.84 44.57
N ASP A 360 -16.83 10.66 44.97
CA ASP A 360 -17.66 11.46 44.05
C ASP A 360 -16.88 12.66 43.48
N LEU A 361 -16.64 12.63 42.17
CA LEU A 361 -15.91 13.64 41.40
C LEU A 361 -16.82 14.44 40.46
N THR A 362 -18.15 14.35 40.63
CA THR A 362 -19.14 15.00 39.75
C THR A 362 -18.90 16.52 39.66
N HIS A 363 -18.41 17.15 40.73
CA HIS A 363 -18.10 18.57 40.79
C HIS A 363 -16.91 19.01 39.90
N LEU A 364 -16.11 18.07 39.40
CA LEU A 364 -14.95 18.34 38.53
C LEU A 364 -15.28 18.27 37.04
N VAL A 365 -16.47 17.81 36.67
CA VAL A 365 -16.90 17.62 35.27
C VAL A 365 -18.07 18.51 34.93
N ILE A 366 -18.25 18.79 33.63
CA ILE A 366 -19.43 19.50 33.12
C ILE A 366 -20.37 18.46 32.51
N ILE A 367 -21.61 18.39 32.99
CA ILE A 367 -22.62 17.43 32.52
C ILE A 367 -23.71 18.20 31.76
N ASN A 368 -23.93 17.80 30.50
CA ASN A 368 -25.06 18.24 29.67
C ASN A 368 -26.03 17.06 29.45
N SER A 369 -27.11 17.29 28.69
CA SER A 369 -28.17 16.30 28.44
C SER A 369 -27.69 14.95 27.88
N ASN A 370 -26.58 14.94 27.13
CA ASN A 370 -26.01 13.72 26.56
C ASN A 370 -24.46 13.73 26.51
N THR A 371 -23.77 14.65 27.19
CA THR A 371 -22.30 14.68 27.20
C THR A 371 -21.74 14.95 28.59
N VAL A 372 -20.55 14.42 28.87
CA VAL A 372 -19.76 14.73 30.07
C VAL A 372 -18.37 15.20 29.63
N ASP A 373 -17.98 16.41 30.04
CA ASP A 373 -16.63 16.94 29.85
C ASP A 373 -15.72 16.48 31.00
N MET A 374 -14.77 15.63 30.64
CA MET A 374 -13.77 15.01 31.51
C MET A 374 -12.38 15.65 31.36
N SER A 375 -12.25 16.79 30.67
CA SER A 375 -10.96 17.46 30.41
C SER A 375 -10.17 17.82 31.67
N LYS A 376 -10.85 18.11 32.78
CA LYS A 376 -10.24 18.46 34.08
C LYS A 376 -9.82 17.26 34.93
N LEU A 377 -10.12 16.04 34.49
CA LEU A 377 -9.76 14.82 35.20
C LEU A 377 -8.37 14.35 34.83
N LEU A 378 -7.70 13.72 35.80
CA LEU A 378 -6.45 13.00 35.57
C LEU A 378 -6.69 11.78 34.67
N ARG A 379 -5.61 11.27 34.07
CA ARG A 379 -5.66 10.02 33.31
C ARG A 379 -6.06 8.88 34.25
N GLY A 380 -7.03 8.07 33.85
CA GLY A 380 -7.51 6.98 34.69
C GLY A 380 -8.88 6.46 34.33
N THR A 381 -9.37 5.55 35.19
CA THR A 381 -10.67 4.88 35.07
C THR A 381 -11.67 5.50 36.02
N TYR A 382 -12.87 5.77 35.52
CA TYR A 382 -13.96 6.37 36.27
C TYR A 382 -15.26 5.58 36.05
N TRP A 383 -16.17 5.64 37.02
CA TRP A 383 -17.51 5.10 36.91
C TRP A 383 -18.52 6.22 36.77
N LEU A 384 -19.18 6.29 35.62
CA LEU A 384 -20.29 7.18 35.38
C LEU A 384 -21.58 6.44 35.71
N LYS A 385 -22.35 6.95 36.67
CA LYS A 385 -23.66 6.47 37.05
C LYS A 385 -24.71 7.46 36.56
N VAL A 386 -25.71 6.97 35.83
CA VAL A 386 -26.87 7.76 35.39
C VAL A 386 -28.13 7.00 35.81
N ASP A 387 -28.93 7.60 36.68
CA ASP A 387 -30.06 6.95 37.35
C ASP A 387 -29.63 5.60 38.01
N ASN A 388 -30.22 4.49 37.56
CA ASN A 388 -29.92 3.13 38.03
C ASN A 388 -28.92 2.38 37.13
N GLN A 389 -28.34 3.05 36.13
CA GLN A 389 -27.36 2.46 35.23
C GLN A 389 -25.96 3.01 35.50
N SER A 390 -24.94 2.22 35.19
CA SER A 390 -23.55 2.63 35.31
C SER A 390 -22.72 2.14 34.12
N ILE A 391 -21.70 2.92 33.78
CA ILE A 391 -20.72 2.61 32.74
C ILE A 391 -19.33 3.03 33.18
N THR A 392 -18.33 2.22 32.86
CA THR A 392 -16.92 2.56 33.07
C THR A 392 -16.43 3.43 31.93
N VAL A 393 -15.85 4.59 32.25
CA VAL A 393 -15.28 5.53 31.28
C VAL A 393 -13.80 5.79 31.57
N TYR A 394 -13.01 5.96 30.51
CA TYR A 394 -11.55 6.05 30.58
C TYR A 394 -11.09 7.42 30.08
N LYS A 395 -10.31 8.12 30.92
CA LYS A 395 -9.61 9.35 30.56
C LYS A 395 -8.19 9.03 30.14
N LYS A 396 -7.85 9.33 28.89
CA LYS A 396 -6.49 9.25 28.34
C LYS A 396 -5.66 10.47 28.68
#